data_AF-A0A212K235-F1
#
_entry.id   AF-A0A212K235-F1
#
_cell.length_a   1.000
_cell.length_b   1.000
_cell.length_c   1.000
_cell.angle_alpha   90.00
_cell.angle_beta   90.00
_cell.angle_gamma   90.00
#
_symmetry.space_group_name_H-M   'P 1'
#
loop_
_entity.id
_entity.type
_entity.pdbx_description
1 polymer ?
#
loop_
_entity_poly.entity_id
_entity_poly.type
_entity_poly.pdbx_seq_one_letter_code
_entity_poly.pdbx_strand_id
1 'polypeptide(L)'
;MVVSSIKLSEIMDKEFWQKFQDAFSRATGLAVLTVDNEGPVSEGSNFTEFCMQLNRGNAEGARRCNACDLKGGKASRDSGKPCVYECHAGLVDMAAPIVVENQQIGAVLAGQVLPEPPDEAKFRRIAAELGVDPDAYWAAVQKVPQQPREKIDAAAELLHVVATKIGEVWRQKALIDDMSGSIRDDVAEIRNSLSKLATEQGKIGETQTKLDTALSDVSGTVERIGAVASGIRTIANQTRLLGLNASIEAARAGEFGQGFSVVAQEVRTLSAQSVRTVDEINQFADSIRANIDAISGAVSVSLDATRQETEFLGELVEACDKIAARSDAISRHVSA
;
A
#
# COMPACT_ATOMS: atom_id res chain seq x y z
N MET A 1 -9.05 -15.06 10.26
CA MET A 1 -8.36 -14.67 11.50
C MET A 1 -9.38 -14.70 12.61
N VAL A 2 -9.12 -15.45 13.69
CA VAL A 2 -9.91 -15.36 14.92
C VAL A 2 -9.68 -13.94 15.45
N VAL A 3 -10.73 -13.12 15.47
CA VAL A 3 -10.67 -11.79 16.07
C VAL A 3 -10.33 -12.02 17.54
N SER A 4 -9.07 -11.74 17.92
CA SER A 4 -8.68 -11.61 19.32
C SER A 4 -9.64 -10.62 19.96
N SER A 5 -10.03 -10.84 21.22
CA SER A 5 -10.97 -9.94 21.90
C SER A 5 -10.35 -8.54 22.02
N ILE A 6 -10.72 -7.64 21.10
CA ILE A 6 -10.30 -6.24 21.10
C ILE A 6 -10.64 -5.66 22.48
N LYS A 7 -9.63 -5.13 23.17
CA LYS A 7 -9.84 -4.46 24.46
C LYS A 7 -10.27 -3.01 24.24
N LEU A 8 -11.05 -2.45 25.17
CA LEU A 8 -11.39 -1.03 25.11
C LEU A 8 -10.14 -0.12 25.17
N SER A 9 -9.07 -0.57 25.83
CA SER A 9 -7.79 0.14 25.91
C SER A 9 -7.06 0.22 24.56
N GLU A 10 -7.36 -0.68 23.62
CA GLU A 10 -6.82 -0.61 22.25
C GLU A 10 -7.57 0.41 21.40
N ILE A 11 -8.77 0.80 21.83
CA ILE A 11 -9.62 1.77 21.12
C ILE A 11 -9.34 3.19 21.52
N MET A 12 -9.45 3.42 22.82
CA MET A 12 -9.16 4.70 23.45
C MET A 12 -8.49 4.42 24.78
N ASP A 13 -7.58 5.29 25.16
CA ASP A 13 -6.89 5.16 26.45
C ASP A 13 -7.84 5.40 27.64
N LYS A 14 -7.34 5.05 28.84
CA LYS A 14 -8.08 5.25 30.10
C LYS A 14 -8.43 6.73 30.32
N GLU A 15 -7.59 7.66 29.88
CA GLU A 15 -7.79 9.09 30.08
C GLU A 15 -9.00 9.60 29.29
N PHE A 16 -9.13 9.18 28.04
CA PHE A 16 -10.29 9.45 27.20
C PHE A 16 -11.57 8.92 27.84
N TRP A 17 -11.60 7.64 28.22
CA TRP A 17 -12.80 7.03 28.80
C TRP A 17 -13.24 7.76 30.06
N GLN A 18 -12.30 8.09 30.96
CA GLN A 18 -12.58 8.87 32.17
C GLN A 18 -13.15 10.26 31.84
N LYS A 19 -12.50 11.00 30.93
CA LYS A 19 -12.96 12.35 30.53
C LYS A 19 -14.35 12.32 29.89
N PHE A 20 -14.60 11.35 29.01
CA PHE A 20 -15.88 11.17 28.34
C PHE A 20 -17.00 10.94 29.37
N GLN A 21 -16.82 9.97 30.26
CA GLN A 21 -17.86 9.66 31.24
C GLN A 21 -18.04 10.78 32.28
N ASP A 22 -16.98 11.48 32.68
CA ASP A 22 -17.07 12.61 33.60
C ASP A 22 -17.86 13.76 32.95
N ALA A 23 -17.62 14.03 31.67
CA ALA A 23 -18.37 15.05 30.93
C ALA A 23 -19.84 14.66 30.79
N PHE A 24 -20.12 13.41 30.43
CA PHE A 24 -21.49 12.91 30.35
C PHE A 24 -22.19 12.96 31.72
N SER A 25 -21.50 12.54 32.77
CA SER A 25 -21.99 12.54 34.15
C SER A 25 -22.30 13.96 34.64
N ARG A 26 -21.43 14.94 34.37
CA ARG A 26 -21.71 16.35 34.70
C ARG A 26 -22.89 16.92 33.91
N ALA A 27 -23.03 16.56 32.64
CA ALA A 27 -24.10 17.08 31.78
C ALA A 27 -25.47 16.49 32.15
N THR A 28 -25.49 15.21 32.53
CA THR A 28 -26.73 14.47 32.79
C THR A 28 -27.04 14.34 34.27
N GLY A 29 -26.09 14.49 35.18
CA GLY A 29 -26.26 14.20 36.61
C GLY A 29 -26.36 12.71 36.94
N LEU A 30 -26.12 11.81 35.97
CA LEU A 30 -26.14 10.36 36.19
C LEU A 30 -24.79 9.85 36.68
N ALA A 31 -24.81 8.77 37.46
CA ALA A 31 -23.60 8.01 37.73
C ALA A 31 -23.15 7.30 36.45
N VAL A 32 -21.85 7.16 36.19
CA VAL A 32 -21.33 6.50 34.97
C VAL A 32 -20.09 5.67 35.26
N LEU A 33 -20.00 4.49 34.64
CA LEU A 33 -18.82 3.63 34.67
C LEU A 33 -18.64 2.93 33.33
N THR A 34 -17.46 3.05 32.75
CA THR A 34 -17.08 2.32 31.54
C THR A 34 -16.41 1.00 31.92
N VAL A 35 -16.89 -0.10 31.33
CA VAL A 35 -16.42 -1.47 31.57
C VAL A 35 -16.13 -2.20 30.25
N ASP A 36 -15.15 -3.10 30.26
CA ASP A 36 -14.94 -4.10 29.22
C ASP A 36 -15.27 -5.51 29.74
N ASN A 37 -14.82 -6.55 29.03
CA ASN A 37 -15.04 -7.94 29.42
C ASN A 37 -14.18 -8.40 30.62
N GLU A 38 -13.13 -7.66 30.97
CA GLU A 38 -12.21 -7.95 32.09
C GLU A 38 -12.56 -7.13 33.35
N GLY A 39 -13.25 -6.00 33.18
CA GLY A 39 -13.78 -5.21 34.29
C GLY A 39 -13.84 -3.71 33.98
N PRO A 40 -13.82 -2.86 35.02
CA PRO A 40 -13.80 -1.41 34.85
C PRO A 40 -12.52 -0.92 34.18
N VAL A 41 -12.67 -0.12 33.12
CA VAL A 41 -11.54 0.58 32.45
C VAL A 41 -11.40 2.03 32.93
N SER A 42 -12.25 2.44 33.87
CA SER A 42 -12.41 3.80 34.38
C SER A 42 -12.79 3.77 35.87
N GLU A 43 -12.66 4.90 36.55
CA GLU A 43 -13.19 5.10 37.89
C GLU A 43 -14.61 5.65 37.81
N GLY A 44 -15.50 5.22 38.71
CA GLY A 44 -16.91 5.63 38.65
C GLY A 44 -17.12 7.14 38.85
N SER A 45 -17.90 7.76 37.96
CA SER A 45 -18.23 9.20 38.03
C SER A 45 -19.59 9.41 38.69
N ASN A 46 -19.68 10.35 39.63
CA ASN A 46 -20.94 10.77 40.29
C ASN A 46 -21.75 9.61 40.92
N PHE A 47 -21.06 8.63 41.50
CA PHE A 47 -21.72 7.56 42.24
C PHE A 47 -22.33 8.11 43.53
N THR A 48 -23.59 7.77 43.78
CA THR A 48 -24.34 8.22 44.96
C THR A 48 -23.88 7.51 46.23
N GLU A 49 -23.94 8.19 47.37
CA GLU A 49 -23.69 7.58 48.68
C GLU A 49 -24.63 6.41 48.95
N PHE A 50 -25.90 6.53 48.52
CA PHE A 50 -26.88 5.46 48.60
C PHE A 50 -26.38 4.17 47.93
N CYS A 51 -25.90 4.26 46.69
CA CYS A 51 -25.36 3.09 46.00
C CYS A 51 -24.04 2.61 46.60
N MET A 52 -23.12 3.52 46.94
CA MET A 52 -21.78 3.12 47.38
C MET A 52 -21.73 2.58 48.80
N GLN A 53 -22.42 3.23 49.75
CA GLN A 53 -22.32 2.87 51.16
C GLN A 53 -23.33 1.80 51.55
N LEU A 54 -24.56 1.86 51.02
CA LEU A 54 -25.67 1.01 51.49
C LEU A 54 -25.97 -0.18 50.58
N ASN A 55 -25.57 -0.14 49.31
CA ASN A 55 -25.79 -1.22 48.36
C ASN A 55 -24.48 -1.92 48.00
N ARG A 56 -23.59 -1.28 47.24
CA ARG A 56 -22.28 -1.82 46.84
C ARG A 56 -21.32 -2.02 48.03
N GLY A 57 -21.52 -1.30 49.14
CA GLY A 57 -20.78 -1.46 50.39
C GLY A 57 -21.26 -2.63 51.27
N ASN A 58 -22.45 -3.18 50.99
CA ASN A 58 -23.01 -4.34 51.67
C ASN A 58 -22.71 -5.62 50.86
N ALA A 59 -22.37 -6.74 51.51
CA ALA A 59 -22.00 -7.97 50.79
C ALA A 59 -23.10 -8.53 49.87
N GLU A 60 -24.35 -8.59 50.35
CA GLU A 60 -25.48 -9.06 49.56
C GLU A 60 -25.92 -8.01 48.52
N GLY A 61 -25.89 -6.72 48.90
CA GLY A 61 -26.14 -5.62 47.98
C GLY A 61 -25.14 -5.59 46.82
N ALA A 62 -23.85 -5.74 47.07
CA ALA A 62 -22.79 -5.81 46.06
C ALA A 62 -23.00 -6.98 45.09
N ARG A 63 -23.35 -8.16 45.62
CA ARG A 63 -23.67 -9.33 44.81
C ARG A 63 -24.85 -9.05 43.86
N ARG A 64 -25.91 -8.41 44.35
CA ARG A 64 -27.09 -8.05 43.53
C ARG A 64 -26.79 -6.90 42.56
N CYS A 65 -25.97 -5.91 42.94
CA CYS A 65 -25.49 -4.84 42.05
C CYS A 65 -24.78 -5.44 40.83
N ASN A 66 -23.78 -6.29 41.06
CA ASN A 66 -23.00 -6.92 40.00
C ASN A 66 -23.87 -7.80 39.09
N ALA A 67 -24.87 -8.48 39.65
CA ALA A 67 -25.83 -9.26 38.87
C ALA A 67 -26.72 -8.36 37.97
N CYS A 68 -27.13 -7.18 38.45
CA CYS A 68 -27.87 -6.20 37.66
C CYS A 68 -27.01 -5.65 36.52
N ASP A 69 -25.79 -5.21 36.81
CA ASP A 69 -24.83 -4.68 35.82
C ASP A 69 -24.56 -5.71 34.71
N LEU A 70 -24.33 -6.98 35.10
CA LEU A 70 -24.11 -8.07 34.15
C LEU A 70 -25.35 -8.35 33.29
N LYS A 71 -26.55 -8.30 33.88
CA LYS A 71 -27.80 -8.50 33.15
C LYS A 71 -28.06 -7.37 32.16
N GLY A 72 -27.88 -6.12 32.59
CA GLY A 72 -28.02 -4.92 31.75
C GLY A 72 -27.03 -4.92 30.60
N GLY A 73 -25.76 -5.18 30.89
CA GLY A 73 -24.69 -5.31 29.89
C GLY A 73 -25.03 -6.36 28.84
N LYS A 74 -25.43 -7.58 29.25
CA LYS A 74 -25.85 -8.64 28.33
C LYS A 74 -27.08 -8.27 27.51
N ALA A 75 -28.10 -7.67 28.11
CA ALA A 75 -29.30 -7.26 27.37
C ALA A 75 -28.99 -6.19 26.30
N SER A 76 -28.09 -5.25 26.63
CA SER A 76 -27.64 -4.24 25.67
C SER A 76 -26.83 -4.84 24.52
N ARG A 77 -26.02 -5.88 24.82
CA ARG A 77 -25.30 -6.66 23.82
C ARG A 77 -26.21 -7.32 22.82
N ASP A 78 -27.14 -8.11 23.34
CA ASP A 78 -27.93 -9.04 22.54
C ASP A 78 -28.92 -8.26 21.65
N SER A 79 -29.31 -7.05 22.07
CA SER A 79 -30.16 -6.14 21.29
C SER A 79 -29.38 -5.17 20.39
N GLY A 80 -28.08 -4.97 20.63
CA GLY A 80 -27.28 -3.93 19.98
C GLY A 80 -27.73 -2.50 20.30
N LYS A 81 -28.56 -2.31 21.33
CA LYS A 81 -29.21 -1.04 21.71
C LYS A 81 -29.00 -0.77 23.19
N PRO A 82 -29.15 0.48 23.67
CA PRO A 82 -29.07 0.76 25.09
C PRO A 82 -30.21 0.04 25.83
N CYS A 83 -29.89 -0.57 26.97
CA CYS A 83 -30.85 -1.24 27.83
C CYS A 83 -31.06 -0.40 29.10
N VAL A 84 -32.25 0.18 29.26
CA VAL A 84 -32.66 0.90 30.49
C VAL A 84 -33.48 -0.05 31.36
N TYR A 85 -33.09 -0.24 32.62
CA TYR A 85 -33.67 -1.22 33.52
C TYR A 85 -33.75 -0.71 34.96
N GLU A 86 -34.69 -1.26 35.74
CA GLU A 86 -34.70 -1.05 37.19
C GLU A 86 -33.73 -2.04 37.85
N CYS A 87 -32.83 -1.54 38.70
CA CYS A 87 -31.89 -2.34 39.46
C CYS A 87 -32.55 -2.89 40.74
N HIS A 88 -31.91 -3.85 41.39
CA HIS A 88 -32.43 -4.47 42.61
C HIS A 88 -32.69 -3.47 43.76
N ALA A 89 -32.01 -2.33 43.77
CA ALA A 89 -32.16 -1.28 44.78
C ALA A 89 -33.33 -0.34 44.47
N GLY A 90 -34.08 -0.57 43.38
CA GLY A 90 -35.24 0.22 42.99
C GLY A 90 -34.90 1.51 42.23
N LEU A 91 -33.62 1.72 41.86
CA LEU A 91 -33.18 2.81 40.98
C LEU A 91 -33.22 2.37 39.51
N VAL A 92 -33.17 3.33 38.60
CA VAL A 92 -33.02 3.06 37.18
C VAL A 92 -31.55 3.19 36.78
N ASP A 93 -31.07 2.15 36.09
CA ASP A 93 -29.77 2.09 35.46
C ASP A 93 -29.93 1.82 33.96
N MET A 94 -28.85 2.02 33.23
CA MET A 94 -28.76 1.78 31.81
C MET A 94 -27.40 1.22 31.42
N ALA A 95 -27.38 0.42 30.36
CA ALA A 95 -26.17 -0.07 29.74
C ALA A 95 -26.19 0.27 28.24
N ALA A 96 -25.20 1.02 27.77
CA ALA A 96 -24.99 1.29 26.35
C ALA A 96 -23.83 0.41 25.84
N PRO A 97 -24.04 -0.42 24.80
CA PRO A 97 -22.99 -1.31 24.32
C PRO A 97 -21.97 -0.52 23.49
N ILE A 98 -20.69 -0.81 23.67
CA ILE A 98 -19.61 -0.36 22.78
C ILE A 98 -19.34 -1.51 21.82
N VAL A 99 -19.55 -1.28 20.53
CA VAL A 99 -19.52 -2.30 19.48
C VAL A 99 -18.51 -1.92 18.41
N VAL A 100 -17.69 -2.90 17.99
CA VAL A 100 -16.77 -2.81 16.86
C VAL A 100 -16.98 -4.05 16.00
N GLU A 101 -17.18 -3.88 14.68
CA GLU A 101 -17.40 -4.99 13.74
C GLU A 101 -18.48 -6.00 14.19
N ASN A 102 -19.60 -5.50 14.71
CA ASN A 102 -20.71 -6.30 15.27
C ASN A 102 -20.36 -7.12 16.52
N GLN A 103 -19.18 -6.91 17.12
CA GLN A 103 -18.79 -7.51 18.38
C GLN A 103 -18.84 -6.47 19.49
N GLN A 104 -19.54 -6.79 20.58
CA GLN A 104 -19.46 -5.98 21.80
C GLN A 104 -18.13 -6.25 22.50
N ILE A 105 -17.43 -5.16 22.76
CA ILE A 105 -16.12 -5.14 23.41
C ILE A 105 -16.18 -4.55 24.81
N GLY A 106 -17.27 -3.84 25.13
CA GLY A 106 -17.54 -3.30 26.45
C GLY A 106 -18.90 -2.61 26.53
N ALA A 107 -19.14 -1.92 27.63
CA ALA A 107 -20.36 -1.14 27.84
C ALA A 107 -20.05 0.12 28.66
N VAL A 108 -20.82 1.16 28.41
CA VAL A 108 -20.94 2.30 29.32
C VAL A 108 -22.18 2.08 30.17
N LEU A 109 -21.97 1.85 31.46
CA LEU A 109 -23.03 1.75 32.45
C LEU A 109 -23.32 3.15 32.96
N ALA A 110 -24.59 3.53 33.06
CA ALA A 110 -24.99 4.78 33.68
C ALA A 110 -26.27 4.61 34.50
N GLY A 111 -26.58 5.55 35.40
CA GLY A 111 -27.82 5.48 36.17
C GLY A 111 -27.72 6.07 37.56
N GLN A 112 -28.14 5.27 38.55
CA GLN A 112 -28.36 5.68 39.94
C GLN A 112 -29.32 6.87 40.04
N VAL A 113 -30.44 6.76 39.34
CA VAL A 113 -31.44 7.83 39.22
C VAL A 113 -32.84 7.28 39.47
N LEU A 114 -33.72 8.14 39.96
CA LEU A 114 -35.13 7.83 40.16
C LEU A 114 -35.98 8.50 39.08
N PRO A 115 -36.89 7.77 38.41
CA PRO A 115 -37.80 8.35 37.44
C PRO A 115 -38.86 9.26 38.09
N GLU A 116 -39.20 8.95 39.34
CA GLU A 116 -40.28 9.54 40.14
C GLU A 116 -39.85 9.58 41.62
N PRO A 117 -40.49 10.39 42.49
CA PRO A 117 -40.21 10.41 43.91
C PRO A 117 -40.23 9.01 44.55
N PRO A 118 -39.29 8.67 45.46
CA PRO A 118 -39.19 7.33 46.01
C PRO A 118 -40.36 6.99 46.93
N ASP A 119 -40.87 5.75 46.84
CA ASP A 119 -41.92 5.22 47.71
C ASP A 119 -41.33 4.64 49.02
N GLU A 120 -41.68 5.23 50.16
CA GLU A 120 -41.09 4.87 51.46
C GLU A 120 -41.26 3.38 51.80
N ALA A 121 -42.44 2.82 51.54
CA ALA A 121 -42.73 1.42 51.84
C ALA A 121 -41.84 0.48 51.00
N LYS A 122 -41.66 0.76 49.71
CA LYS A 122 -40.78 0.02 48.80
C LYS A 122 -39.33 0.02 49.31
N PHE A 123 -38.78 1.19 49.61
CA PHE A 123 -37.36 1.31 49.98
C PHE A 123 -37.06 0.76 51.38
N ARG A 124 -37.99 0.89 52.34
CA ARG A 124 -37.86 0.23 53.65
C ARG A 124 -37.88 -1.29 53.55
N ARG A 125 -38.68 -1.85 52.64
CA ARG A 125 -38.69 -3.30 52.37
C ARG A 125 -37.36 -3.77 51.77
N ILE A 126 -36.84 -3.05 50.77
CA ILE A 126 -35.54 -3.37 50.16
C ILE A 126 -34.41 -3.32 51.21
N ALA A 127 -34.41 -2.31 52.10
CA ALA A 127 -33.45 -2.22 53.19
C ALA A 127 -33.47 -3.46 54.10
N ALA A 128 -34.67 -3.91 54.49
CA ALA A 128 -34.85 -5.12 55.30
C ALA A 128 -34.33 -6.39 54.60
N GLU A 129 -34.56 -6.52 53.28
CA GLU A 129 -34.03 -7.65 52.49
C GLU A 129 -32.50 -7.67 52.39
N LEU A 130 -31.86 -6.50 52.41
CA LEU A 130 -30.41 -6.35 52.37
C LEU A 130 -29.75 -6.39 53.77
N GLY A 131 -30.56 -6.43 54.84
CA GLY A 131 -30.07 -6.34 56.21
C GLY A 131 -29.45 -4.98 56.55
N VAL A 132 -29.91 -3.91 55.91
CA VAL A 132 -29.46 -2.53 56.13
C VAL A 132 -30.51 -1.79 56.97
N ASP A 133 -30.07 -0.85 57.80
CA ASP A 133 -30.98 -0.02 58.62
C ASP A 133 -32.01 0.72 57.75
N PRO A 134 -33.32 0.47 57.90
CA PRO A 134 -34.36 1.06 57.05
C PRO A 134 -34.44 2.58 57.12
N ASP A 135 -34.17 3.19 58.28
CA ASP A 135 -34.20 4.65 58.43
C ASP A 135 -33.02 5.31 57.72
N ALA A 136 -31.81 4.78 57.88
CA ALA A 136 -30.64 5.23 57.13
C ALA A 136 -30.82 5.04 55.61
N TYR A 137 -31.40 3.91 55.18
CA TYR A 137 -31.66 3.63 53.76
C TYR A 137 -32.67 4.60 53.15
N TRP A 138 -33.75 4.91 53.88
CA TRP A 138 -34.74 5.90 53.47
C TRP A 138 -34.16 7.31 53.38
N ALA A 139 -33.40 7.74 54.39
CA ALA A 139 -32.76 9.06 54.38
C ALA A 139 -31.75 9.21 53.23
N ALA A 140 -31.06 8.12 52.85
CA ALA A 140 -30.11 8.13 51.75
C ALA A 140 -30.78 8.14 50.37
N VAL A 141 -31.84 7.35 50.15
CA VAL A 141 -32.52 7.31 48.85
C VAL A 141 -33.17 8.65 48.49
N GLN A 142 -33.65 9.40 49.49
CA GLN A 142 -34.22 10.74 49.28
C GLN A 142 -33.23 11.75 48.65
N LYS A 143 -31.93 11.49 48.74
CA LYS A 143 -30.86 12.30 48.15
C LYS A 143 -30.48 11.86 46.74
N VAL A 144 -31.02 10.74 46.24
CA VAL A 144 -30.72 10.23 44.89
C VAL A 144 -31.30 11.19 43.85
N PRO A 145 -30.56 11.51 42.77
CA PRO A 145 -31.06 12.36 41.69
C PRO A 145 -32.38 11.84 41.11
N GLN A 146 -33.30 12.75 40.83
CA GLN A 146 -34.60 12.43 40.22
C GLN A 146 -34.68 13.06 38.83
N GLN A 147 -35.07 12.26 37.83
CA GLN A 147 -35.21 12.70 36.45
C GLN A 147 -36.36 11.96 35.76
N PRO A 148 -37.22 12.65 34.98
CA PRO A 148 -38.27 11.99 34.22
C PRO A 148 -37.72 10.88 33.32
N ARG A 149 -38.49 9.80 33.16
CA ARG A 149 -38.10 8.63 32.34
C ARG A 149 -37.66 9.02 30.93
N GLU A 150 -38.33 9.98 30.31
CA GLU A 150 -37.97 10.51 28.99
C GLU A 150 -36.53 11.06 28.92
N LYS A 151 -36.06 11.76 29.97
CA LYS A 151 -34.69 12.26 30.03
C LYS A 151 -33.67 11.13 30.21
N ILE A 152 -34.02 10.12 31.00
CA ILE A 152 -33.18 8.93 31.22
C ILE A 152 -33.00 8.16 29.92
N ASP A 153 -34.10 7.94 29.18
CA ASP A 153 -34.06 7.24 27.89
C ASP A 153 -33.28 8.05 26.86
N ALA A 154 -33.46 9.38 26.80
CA ALA A 154 -32.67 10.25 25.91
C ALA A 154 -31.17 10.25 26.24
N ALA A 155 -30.81 10.18 27.53
CA ALA A 155 -29.42 10.05 27.97
C ALA A 155 -28.82 8.71 27.55
N ALA A 156 -29.61 7.62 27.60
CA ALA A 156 -29.20 6.29 27.15
C ALA A 156 -28.97 6.25 25.63
N GLU A 157 -29.84 6.89 24.85
CA GLU A 157 -29.67 7.04 23.40
C GLU A 157 -28.41 7.83 23.04
N LEU A 158 -28.16 8.94 23.74
CA LEU A 158 -26.94 9.75 23.54
C LEU A 158 -25.68 8.93 23.82
N LEU A 159 -25.64 8.19 24.94
CA LEU A 159 -24.52 7.29 25.26
C LEU A 159 -24.29 6.28 24.16
N HIS A 160 -25.35 5.65 23.66
CA HIS A 160 -25.26 4.66 22.61
C HIS A 160 -24.70 5.24 21.31
N VAL A 161 -25.20 6.40 20.86
CA VAL A 161 -24.71 7.05 19.64
C VAL A 161 -23.22 7.35 19.75
N VAL A 162 -22.77 7.92 20.88
CA VAL A 162 -21.35 8.24 21.07
C VAL A 162 -20.49 6.98 21.17
N ALA A 163 -20.92 5.98 21.95
CA ALA A 163 -20.23 4.71 22.11
C ALA A 163 -20.04 3.98 20.77
N THR A 164 -21.08 3.93 19.93
CA THR A 164 -21.01 3.35 18.59
C THR A 164 -20.06 4.14 17.69
N LYS A 165 -20.12 5.48 17.72
CA LYS A 165 -19.24 6.32 16.89
C LYS A 165 -17.77 6.19 17.27
N ILE A 166 -17.45 6.01 18.54
CA ILE A 166 -16.07 5.73 18.99
C ILE A 166 -15.55 4.43 18.35
N GLY A 167 -16.36 3.35 18.36
CA GLY A 167 -15.99 2.08 17.73
C GLY A 167 -15.80 2.19 16.22
N GLU A 168 -16.68 2.92 15.52
CA GLU A 168 -16.56 3.17 14.08
C GLU A 168 -15.30 3.97 13.72
N VAL A 169 -15.01 5.05 14.45
CA VAL A 169 -13.83 5.90 14.23
C VAL A 169 -12.54 5.09 14.43
N TRP A 170 -12.49 4.27 15.49
CA TRP A 170 -11.35 3.39 15.70
C TRP A 170 -11.18 2.40 14.55
N ARG A 171 -12.27 1.80 14.06
CA ARG A 171 -12.20 0.85 12.96
C ARG A 171 -11.66 1.49 11.68
N GLN A 172 -12.07 2.72 11.40
CA GLN A 172 -11.53 3.51 10.30
C GLN A 172 -10.03 3.78 10.50
N LYS A 173 -9.60 4.14 11.70
CA LYS A 173 -8.18 4.29 12.07
C LYS A 173 -7.39 2.99 11.81
N ALA A 174 -7.87 1.85 12.29
CA ALA A 174 -7.23 0.55 12.05
C ALA A 174 -7.14 0.19 10.56
N LEU A 175 -8.19 0.49 9.78
CA LEU A 175 -8.18 0.26 8.33
C LEU A 175 -7.15 1.14 7.62
N ILE A 176 -7.04 2.41 8.00
CA ILE A 176 -6.07 3.34 7.39
C ILE A 176 -4.63 2.91 7.70
N ASP A 177 -4.35 2.42 8.92
CA ASP A 177 -3.02 1.95 9.28
C ASP A 177 -2.62 0.69 8.49
N ASP A 178 -3.55 -0.28 8.36
CA ASP A 178 -3.38 -1.47 7.53
C ASP A 178 -3.12 -1.12 6.05
N MET A 179 -3.95 -0.23 5.49
CA MET A 179 -3.75 0.29 4.12
C MET A 179 -2.41 0.99 3.95
N SER A 180 -1.94 1.74 4.96
CA SER A 180 -0.63 2.41 4.93
C SER A 180 0.52 1.40 5.00
N GLY A 181 0.33 0.27 5.70
CA GLY A 181 1.22 -0.89 5.64
C GLY A 181 1.30 -1.46 4.23
N SER A 182 0.16 -1.82 3.63
CA SER A 182 0.10 -2.36 2.27
C SER A 182 0.75 -1.43 1.23
N ILE A 183 0.50 -0.12 1.31
CA ILE A 183 1.11 0.86 0.39
C ILE A 183 2.64 0.86 0.52
N ARG A 184 3.19 0.68 1.73
CA ARG A 184 4.65 0.61 1.92
C ARG A 184 5.25 -0.63 1.26
N ASP A 185 4.57 -1.76 1.40
CA ASP A 185 5.00 -3.02 0.80
C ASP A 185 4.95 -2.95 -0.73
N ASP A 186 3.85 -2.44 -1.29
CA ASP A 186 3.67 -2.22 -2.73
C ASP A 186 4.76 -1.28 -3.29
N VAL A 187 5.04 -0.17 -2.60
CA VAL A 187 6.10 0.77 -3.01
C VAL A 187 7.49 0.11 -2.95
N ALA A 188 7.75 -0.75 -1.97
CA ALA A 188 9.01 -1.50 -1.89
C ALA A 188 9.14 -2.49 -3.06
N GLU A 189 8.07 -3.19 -3.44
CA GLU A 189 8.04 -4.07 -4.61
C GLU A 189 8.26 -3.31 -5.92
N ILE A 190 7.60 -2.16 -6.08
CA ILE A 190 7.79 -1.27 -7.24
C ILE A 190 9.25 -0.81 -7.31
N ARG A 191 9.84 -0.37 -6.19
CA ARG A 191 11.25 0.07 -6.15
C ARG A 191 12.21 -1.05 -6.56
N ASN A 192 11.98 -2.28 -6.11
CA ASN A 192 12.78 -3.43 -6.52
C ASN A 192 12.66 -3.71 -8.02
N SER A 193 11.47 -3.57 -8.59
CA SER A 193 11.23 -3.74 -10.02
C SER A 193 11.91 -2.63 -10.84
N LEU A 194 11.84 -1.37 -10.39
CA LEU A 194 12.55 -0.24 -11.00
C LEU A 194 14.07 -0.44 -10.97
N SER A 195 14.63 -0.95 -9.88
CA SER A 195 16.06 -1.26 -9.80
C SER A 195 16.50 -2.35 -10.78
N LYS A 196 15.65 -3.38 -11.00
CA LYS A 196 15.90 -4.40 -12.03
C LYS A 196 15.87 -3.79 -13.42
N LEU A 197 14.87 -2.96 -13.72
CA LEU A 197 14.77 -2.26 -15.00
C LEU A 197 15.99 -1.37 -15.25
N ALA A 198 16.45 -0.59 -14.25
CA ALA A 198 17.65 0.23 -14.38
C ALA A 198 18.90 -0.61 -14.71
N THR A 199 19.01 -1.81 -14.13
CA THR A 199 20.11 -2.75 -14.42
C THR A 199 20.03 -3.29 -15.84
N GLU A 200 18.83 -3.63 -16.32
CA GLU A 200 18.61 -4.08 -17.69
C GLU A 200 18.92 -2.98 -18.71
N GLN A 201 18.52 -1.73 -18.44
CA GLN A 201 18.87 -0.59 -19.28
C GLN A 201 20.39 -0.36 -19.37
N GLY A 202 21.11 -0.52 -18.25
CA GLY A 202 22.58 -0.48 -18.28
C GLY A 202 23.20 -1.53 -19.22
N LYS A 203 22.67 -2.75 -19.21
CA LYS A 203 23.13 -3.83 -20.11
C LYS A 203 22.79 -3.54 -21.58
N ILE A 204 21.67 -2.88 -21.85
CA ILE A 204 21.31 -2.46 -23.21
C ILE A 204 22.32 -1.42 -23.71
N GLY A 205 22.65 -0.41 -22.89
CA GLY A 205 23.66 0.59 -23.25
C GLY A 205 25.05 0.00 -23.51
N GLU A 206 25.49 -0.97 -22.71
CA GLU A 206 26.74 -1.71 -22.97
C GLU A 206 26.69 -2.49 -24.30
N THR A 207 25.54 -3.09 -24.60
CA THR A 207 25.35 -3.87 -25.83
C THR A 207 25.37 -2.97 -27.06
N GLN A 208 24.74 -1.80 -26.98
CA GLN A 208 24.78 -0.78 -28.03
C GLN A 208 26.22 -0.29 -28.28
N THR A 209 26.98 -0.02 -27.22
CA THR A 209 28.40 0.38 -27.33
C THR A 209 29.24 -0.69 -28.04
N LYS A 210 29.03 -1.97 -27.70
CA LYS A 210 29.70 -3.11 -28.36
C LYS A 210 29.30 -3.22 -29.83
N LEU A 211 28.02 -2.99 -30.15
CA LEU A 211 27.52 -3.03 -31.51
C LEU A 211 28.11 -1.91 -32.37
N ASP A 212 28.22 -0.69 -31.85
CA ASP A 212 28.88 0.43 -32.53
C ASP A 212 30.35 0.11 -32.85
N THR A 213 31.06 -0.51 -31.90
CA THR A 213 32.45 -0.94 -32.12
C THR A 213 32.54 -1.98 -33.24
N ALA A 214 31.66 -2.98 -33.21
CA ALA A 214 31.62 -4.02 -34.24
C ALA A 214 31.27 -3.46 -35.62
N LEU A 215 30.34 -2.49 -35.70
CA LEU A 215 30.00 -1.82 -36.96
C LEU A 215 31.19 -1.02 -37.51
N SER A 216 31.93 -0.33 -36.65
CA SER A 216 33.17 0.36 -37.03
C SER A 216 34.21 -0.61 -37.61
N ASP A 217 34.40 -1.77 -37.00
CA ASP A 217 35.33 -2.79 -37.48
C ASP A 217 34.92 -3.38 -38.85
N VAL A 218 33.62 -3.64 -39.03
CA VAL A 218 33.07 -4.10 -40.32
C VAL A 218 33.25 -3.02 -41.38
N SER A 219 32.99 -1.75 -41.04
CA SER A 219 33.20 -0.61 -41.95
C SER A 219 34.65 -0.53 -42.43
N GLY A 220 35.63 -0.61 -41.51
CA GLY A 220 37.04 -0.65 -41.87
C GLY A 220 37.43 -1.86 -42.73
N THR A 221 36.76 -3.00 -42.55
CA THR A 221 36.95 -4.18 -43.40
C THR A 221 36.43 -3.95 -44.82
N VAL A 222 35.27 -3.30 -44.97
CA VAL A 222 34.69 -2.93 -46.27
C VAL A 222 35.60 -1.96 -47.02
N GLU A 223 36.20 -0.98 -46.33
CA GLU A 223 37.19 -0.07 -46.93
C GLU A 223 38.42 -0.83 -47.47
N ARG A 224 38.93 -1.80 -46.71
CA ARG A 224 40.06 -2.64 -47.14
C ARG A 224 39.69 -3.51 -48.35
N ILE A 225 38.47 -4.05 -48.41
CA ILE A 225 37.97 -4.79 -49.58
C ILE A 225 37.97 -3.87 -50.82
N GLY A 226 37.47 -2.64 -50.69
CA GLY A 226 37.50 -1.65 -51.76
C GLY A 226 38.92 -1.33 -52.26
N ALA A 227 39.89 -1.22 -51.35
CA ALA A 227 41.30 -1.01 -51.71
C ALA A 227 41.89 -2.19 -52.48
N VAL A 228 41.64 -3.43 -52.04
CA VAL A 228 42.10 -4.66 -52.73
C VAL A 228 41.44 -4.79 -54.09
N ALA A 229 40.13 -4.57 -54.18
CA ALA A 229 39.36 -4.55 -55.42
C ALA A 229 39.96 -3.56 -56.43
N SER A 230 40.28 -2.34 -56.00
CA SER A 230 40.96 -1.33 -56.84
C SER A 230 42.32 -1.81 -57.37
N GLY A 231 43.11 -2.47 -56.53
CA GLY A 231 44.37 -3.11 -56.93
C GLY A 231 44.17 -4.18 -58.00
N ILE A 232 43.19 -5.08 -57.82
CA ILE A 232 42.86 -6.12 -58.80
C ILE A 232 42.41 -5.50 -60.14
N ARG A 233 41.59 -4.44 -60.11
CA ARG A 233 41.17 -3.73 -61.35
C ARG A 233 42.38 -3.14 -62.08
N THR A 234 43.34 -2.60 -61.35
CA THR A 234 44.58 -2.07 -61.92
C THR A 234 45.39 -3.17 -62.61
N ILE A 235 45.59 -4.31 -61.93
CA ILE A 235 46.29 -5.48 -62.49
C ILE A 235 45.56 -5.98 -63.73
N ALA A 236 44.24 -6.18 -63.66
CA ALA A 236 43.44 -6.66 -64.77
C ALA A 236 43.53 -5.74 -66.00
N ASN A 237 43.51 -4.42 -65.81
CA ASN A 237 43.69 -3.46 -66.90
C ASN A 237 45.10 -3.53 -67.52
N GLN A 238 46.14 -3.69 -66.70
CA GLN A 238 47.52 -3.88 -67.18
C GLN A 238 47.66 -5.20 -67.94
N THR A 239 47.12 -6.30 -67.43
CA THR A 239 47.12 -7.60 -68.10
C THR A 239 46.36 -7.56 -69.42
N ARG A 240 45.26 -6.80 -69.51
CA ARG A 240 44.53 -6.58 -70.75
C ARG A 240 45.38 -5.87 -71.80
N LEU A 241 46.15 -4.85 -71.40
CA LEU A 241 47.09 -4.15 -72.27
C LEU A 241 48.26 -5.05 -72.72
N LEU A 242 48.81 -5.86 -71.80
CA LEU A 242 49.83 -6.85 -72.15
C LEU A 242 49.32 -7.88 -73.15
N GLY A 243 48.11 -8.40 -72.94
CA GLY A 243 47.45 -9.31 -73.87
C GLY A 243 47.20 -8.66 -75.23
N LEU A 244 46.83 -7.37 -75.28
CA LEU A 244 46.70 -6.63 -76.53
C LEU A 244 48.04 -6.52 -77.28
N ASN A 245 49.10 -6.13 -76.59
CA ASN A 245 50.44 -6.04 -77.17
C ASN A 245 50.93 -7.40 -77.69
N ALA A 246 50.68 -8.49 -76.94
CA ALA A 246 50.99 -9.84 -77.37
C ALA A 246 50.17 -10.28 -78.59
N SER A 247 48.88 -9.92 -78.68
CA SER A 247 48.06 -10.18 -79.88
C SER A 247 48.61 -9.46 -81.12
N ILE A 248 49.09 -8.22 -80.96
CA ILE A 248 49.69 -7.43 -82.05
C ILE A 248 50.98 -8.10 -82.54
N GLU A 249 51.86 -8.50 -81.63
CA GLU A 249 53.13 -9.12 -82.01
C GLU A 249 52.94 -10.54 -82.60
N ALA A 250 51.95 -11.30 -82.09
CA ALA A 250 51.55 -12.56 -82.68
C ALA A 250 51.04 -12.41 -84.12
N ALA A 251 50.24 -11.37 -84.40
CA ALA A 251 49.82 -11.06 -85.77
C ALA A 251 51.00 -10.66 -86.67
N ARG A 252 52.00 -9.96 -86.11
CA ARG A 252 53.21 -9.54 -86.81
C ARG A 252 54.13 -10.69 -87.22
N ALA A 253 54.14 -11.77 -86.43
CA ALA A 253 54.90 -12.99 -86.70
C ALA A 253 54.27 -13.90 -87.78
N GLY A 254 53.11 -13.54 -88.34
CA GLY A 254 52.45 -14.28 -89.41
C GLY A 254 52.05 -15.71 -89.00
N GLU A 255 52.35 -16.71 -89.83
CA GLU A 255 51.97 -18.11 -89.56
C GLU A 255 52.61 -18.67 -88.28
N PHE A 256 53.81 -18.24 -87.91
CA PHE A 256 54.49 -18.68 -86.70
C PHE A 256 53.88 -18.13 -85.41
N GLY A 257 53.03 -17.10 -85.50
CA GLY A 257 52.38 -16.45 -84.36
C GLY A 257 50.98 -16.97 -84.02
N GLN A 258 50.41 -17.89 -84.83
CA GLN A 258 49.00 -18.31 -84.65
C GLN A 258 48.70 -18.88 -83.26
N GLY A 259 49.58 -19.74 -82.72
CA GLY A 259 49.41 -20.29 -81.37
C GLY A 259 49.46 -19.21 -80.28
N PHE A 260 50.37 -18.23 -80.41
CA PHE A 260 50.48 -17.10 -79.48
C PHE A 260 49.29 -16.16 -79.56
N SER A 261 48.67 -16.01 -80.74
CA SER A 261 47.47 -15.18 -80.91
C SER A 261 46.29 -15.73 -80.10
N VAL A 262 46.12 -17.05 -80.06
CA VAL A 262 45.05 -17.71 -79.27
C VAL A 262 45.27 -17.45 -77.77
N VAL A 263 46.50 -17.64 -77.29
CA VAL A 263 46.84 -17.39 -75.87
C VAL A 263 46.63 -15.91 -75.51
N ALA A 264 47.07 -14.99 -76.37
CA ALA A 264 46.89 -13.56 -76.13
C ALA A 264 45.41 -13.15 -76.08
N GLN A 265 44.56 -13.74 -76.93
CA GLN A 265 43.11 -13.56 -76.88
C GLN A 265 42.53 -14.03 -75.55
N GLU A 266 42.94 -15.21 -75.09
CA GLU A 266 42.47 -15.80 -73.83
C GLU A 266 42.86 -14.93 -72.62
N VAL A 267 44.10 -14.41 -72.60
CA VAL A 267 44.57 -13.47 -71.57
C VAL A 267 43.71 -12.20 -71.52
N ARG A 268 43.29 -11.66 -72.68
CA ARG A 268 42.39 -10.49 -72.72
C ARG A 268 41.00 -10.84 -72.21
N THR A 269 40.47 -12.00 -72.56
CA THR A 269 39.16 -12.48 -72.10
C THR A 269 39.15 -12.62 -70.58
N LEU A 270 40.16 -13.29 -70.01
CA LEU A 270 40.35 -13.45 -68.56
C LEU A 270 40.48 -12.10 -67.86
N SER A 271 41.28 -11.18 -68.41
CA SER A 271 41.45 -9.83 -67.85
C SER A 271 40.13 -9.04 -67.84
N ALA A 272 39.34 -9.13 -68.91
CA ALA A 272 38.02 -8.49 -68.97
C ALA A 272 37.03 -9.11 -67.99
N GLN A 273 37.10 -10.43 -67.77
CA GLN A 273 36.33 -11.11 -66.74
C GLN A 273 36.73 -10.66 -65.34
N SER A 274 38.04 -10.50 -65.06
CA SER A 274 38.51 -9.96 -63.78
C SER A 274 37.99 -8.56 -63.50
N VAL A 275 37.93 -7.67 -64.49
CA VAL A 275 37.34 -6.32 -64.32
C VAL A 275 35.87 -6.42 -63.90
N ARG A 276 35.07 -7.27 -64.55
CA ARG A 276 33.66 -7.49 -64.20
C ARG A 276 33.50 -8.04 -62.78
N THR A 277 34.34 -9.01 -62.39
CA THR A 277 34.32 -9.54 -61.01
C THR A 277 34.64 -8.45 -59.98
N VAL A 278 35.54 -7.51 -60.29
CA VAL A 278 35.79 -6.38 -59.39
C VAL A 278 34.59 -5.42 -59.32
N ASP A 279 33.87 -5.21 -60.42
CA ASP A 279 32.63 -4.41 -60.40
C ASP A 279 31.59 -5.05 -59.46
N GLU A 280 31.43 -6.37 -59.50
CA GLU A 280 30.56 -7.12 -58.58
C GLU A 280 31.02 -7.01 -57.11
N ILE A 281 32.33 -7.14 -56.83
CA ILE A 281 32.88 -6.94 -55.48
C ILE A 281 32.55 -5.55 -54.94
N ASN A 282 32.69 -4.52 -55.77
CA ASN A 282 32.37 -3.15 -55.38
C ASN A 282 30.87 -2.99 -55.07
N GLN A 283 29.98 -3.59 -55.87
CA GLN A 283 28.54 -3.57 -55.60
C GLN A 283 28.19 -4.24 -54.27
N PHE A 284 28.84 -5.36 -53.95
CA PHE A 284 28.67 -6.01 -52.64
C PHE A 284 29.20 -5.14 -51.50
N ALA A 285 30.37 -4.52 -51.67
CA ALA A 285 30.95 -3.61 -50.67
C ALA A 285 30.03 -2.40 -50.39
N ASP A 286 29.47 -1.79 -51.43
CA ASP A 286 28.53 -0.67 -51.30
C ASP A 286 27.21 -1.10 -50.63
N SER A 287 26.71 -2.30 -50.94
CA SER A 287 25.54 -2.86 -50.27
C SER A 287 25.78 -3.12 -48.78
N ILE A 288 26.97 -3.62 -48.42
CA ILE A 288 27.35 -3.79 -47.01
C ILE A 288 27.46 -2.45 -46.30
N ARG A 289 28.06 -1.43 -46.95
CA ARG A 289 28.16 -0.07 -46.37
C ARG A 289 26.77 0.52 -46.08
N ALA A 290 25.85 0.41 -47.03
CA ALA A 290 24.47 0.88 -46.81
C ALA A 290 23.77 0.16 -45.64
N ASN A 291 24.03 -1.14 -45.45
CA ASN A 291 23.51 -1.87 -44.30
C ASN A 291 24.15 -1.41 -42.98
N ILE A 292 25.45 -1.12 -42.96
CA ILE A 292 26.13 -0.57 -41.78
C ILE A 292 25.52 0.77 -41.38
N ASP A 293 25.32 1.68 -42.35
CA ASP A 293 24.73 2.99 -42.09
C ASP A 293 23.31 2.87 -41.53
N ALA A 294 22.50 1.95 -42.09
CA ALA A 294 21.15 1.68 -41.59
C ALA A 294 21.15 1.13 -40.16
N ILE A 295 22.05 0.18 -39.84
CA ILE A 295 22.15 -0.38 -38.49
C ILE A 295 22.66 0.68 -37.52
N SER A 296 23.66 1.47 -37.89
CA SER A 296 24.20 2.56 -37.04
C SER A 296 23.11 3.59 -36.72
N GLY A 297 22.28 3.97 -37.69
CA GLY A 297 21.12 4.83 -37.46
C GLY A 297 20.13 4.21 -36.46
N ALA A 298 19.84 2.91 -36.58
CA ALA A 298 18.96 2.21 -35.64
C ALA A 298 19.54 2.13 -34.22
N VAL A 299 20.87 1.95 -34.08
CA VAL A 299 21.55 1.97 -32.79
C VAL A 299 21.47 3.34 -32.12
N SER A 300 21.68 4.42 -32.89
CA SER A 300 21.55 5.79 -32.36
C SER A 300 20.15 6.06 -31.81
N VAL A 301 19.11 5.70 -32.55
CA VAL A 301 17.71 5.86 -32.08
C VAL A 301 17.45 5.02 -30.82
N SER A 302 17.99 3.80 -30.77
CA SER A 302 17.86 2.94 -29.60
C SER A 302 18.58 3.50 -28.37
N LEU A 303 19.74 4.15 -28.54
CA LEU A 303 20.49 4.79 -27.46
C LEU A 303 19.72 5.98 -26.87
N ASP A 304 19.13 6.82 -27.72
CA ASP A 304 18.31 7.94 -27.28
C ASP A 304 17.07 7.46 -26.49
N ALA A 305 16.42 6.38 -26.96
CA ALA A 305 15.29 5.77 -26.26
C ALA A 305 15.70 5.24 -24.88
N THR A 306 16.80 4.48 -24.79
CA THR A 306 17.34 3.96 -23.52
C THR A 306 17.69 5.09 -22.55
N ARG A 307 18.22 6.22 -23.04
CA ARG A 307 18.51 7.39 -22.22
C ARG A 307 17.24 8.01 -21.64
N GLN A 308 16.21 8.20 -22.47
CA GLN A 308 14.92 8.73 -22.03
C GLN A 308 14.26 7.80 -20.99
N GLU A 309 14.31 6.49 -21.21
CA GLU A 309 13.81 5.50 -20.25
C GLU A 309 14.57 5.57 -18.91
N THR A 310 15.88 5.79 -18.94
CA THR A 310 16.70 5.97 -17.72
C THR A 310 16.29 7.22 -16.93
N GLU A 311 16.03 8.34 -17.62
CA GLU A 311 15.56 9.57 -16.99
C GLU A 311 14.17 9.34 -16.34
N PHE A 312 13.25 8.70 -17.06
CA PHE A 312 11.92 8.37 -16.55
C PHE A 312 11.96 7.41 -15.35
N LEU A 313 12.86 6.42 -15.35
CA LEU A 313 13.07 5.54 -14.19
C LEU A 313 13.49 6.34 -12.95
N GLY A 314 14.32 7.38 -13.11
CA GLY A 314 14.70 8.29 -12.03
C GLY A 314 13.50 9.03 -11.42
N GLU A 315 12.60 9.55 -12.28
CA GLU A 315 11.37 10.20 -11.83
C GLU A 315 10.44 9.24 -11.08
N LEU A 316 10.33 7.98 -11.53
CA LEU A 316 9.52 6.96 -10.86
C LEU A 316 10.06 6.60 -9.48
N VAL A 317 11.39 6.55 -9.31
CA VAL A 317 12.02 6.34 -8.00
C VAL A 317 11.69 7.50 -7.05
N GLU A 318 11.78 8.75 -7.52
CA GLU A 318 11.43 9.91 -6.71
C GLU A 318 9.94 9.91 -6.32
N ALA A 319 9.06 9.50 -7.24
CA ALA A 319 7.63 9.34 -6.96
C ALA A 319 7.38 8.29 -5.88
N CYS A 320 8.08 7.14 -5.93
CA CYS A 320 8.00 6.09 -4.91
C CYS A 320 8.41 6.62 -3.53
N ASP A 321 9.50 7.39 -3.46
CA ASP A 321 9.97 7.97 -2.19
C ASP A 321 8.94 8.95 -1.60
N LYS A 322 8.30 9.76 -2.45
CA LYS A 322 7.21 10.65 -2.03
C LYS A 322 5.99 9.87 -1.50
N ILE A 323 5.62 8.77 -2.15
CA ILE A 323 4.49 7.93 -1.71
C ILE A 323 4.82 7.26 -0.37
N ALA A 324 6.02 6.69 -0.22
CA ALA A 324 6.48 6.08 1.03
C ALA A 324 6.42 7.10 2.19
N ALA A 325 6.98 8.30 1.99
CA ALA A 325 6.97 9.36 3.00
C ALA A 325 5.55 9.80 3.41
N ARG A 326 4.61 9.86 2.44
CA ARG A 326 3.20 10.14 2.71
C ARG A 326 2.53 9.02 3.50
N SER A 327 2.83 7.77 3.17
CA SER A 327 2.32 6.61 3.91
C SER A 327 2.79 6.62 5.37
N ASP A 328 4.09 6.90 5.61
CA ASP A 328 4.64 7.04 6.95
C ASP A 328 4.05 8.21 7.73
N ALA A 329 3.71 9.32 7.05
CA ALA A 329 3.02 10.44 7.67
C ALA A 329 1.59 10.08 8.10
N ILE A 330 0.86 9.35 7.24
CA ILE A 330 -0.50 8.88 7.55
C ILE A 330 -0.46 7.93 8.76
N SER A 331 0.40 6.90 8.74
CA SER A 331 0.50 5.94 9.85
C SER A 331 0.86 6.64 11.17
N ARG A 332 1.74 7.65 11.17
CA ARG A 332 2.03 8.47 12.36
C ARG A 332 0.85 9.30 12.85
N HIS A 333 0.09 9.93 11.95
CA HIS A 333 -1.11 10.69 12.34
C HIS A 333 -2.22 9.80 12.87
N VAL A 334 -2.35 8.60 12.32
CA VAL A 334 -3.31 7.62 12.75
C VAL A 334 -2.88 7.00 14.08
N SER A 335 -1.58 6.82 14.35
CA SER A 335 -1.07 6.27 15.62
C SER A 335 -1.11 7.25 16.79
N ALA A 336 -1.13 8.57 16.52
CA ALA A 336 -1.32 9.61 17.53
C ALA A 336 -2.75 9.61 18.11
#